data_AF-A0A7X3WBJ1-F1
#
_entry.id   AF-A0A7X3WBJ1-F1
#
_cell.length_a   1.000
_cell.length_b   1.000
_cell.length_c   1.000
_cell.angle_alpha   90.00
_cell.angle_beta   90.00
_cell.angle_gamma   90.00
#
_symmetry.space_group_name_H-M   'P 1'
#
loop_
_entity.id
_entity.type
_entity.pdbx_description
1 polymer ?
#
loop_
_entity_poly.entity_id
_entity_poly.type
_entity_poly.pdbx_seq_one_letter_code
_entity_poly.pdbx_strand_id
1 'polypeptide(L)'
;MHGDPWVHSGEGGGWTGFNWGPGGGLSATAYLERHFGSVWVDVAAQKVAAIDGVTAEAIGWTNGHIELFVGNALQHLASPYTTLRKIVVKFGNLVEETYRIRLNDQDLGVLTKETLEQGLEIEI
;
A
#
# COMPACT_ATOMS: atom_id res chain seq x y z
N MET A 1 -45.68 9.40 11.86
CA MET A 1 -44.49 9.73 12.69
C MET A 1 -43.98 8.42 13.28
N HIS A 2 -42.86 7.93 12.76
CA HIS A 2 -41.95 6.87 13.24
C HIS A 2 -40.96 6.75 12.07
N GLY A 3 -39.69 7.11 12.12
CA GLY A 3 -38.71 7.05 13.19
C GLY A 3 -37.57 6.18 12.66
N ASP A 4 -36.73 6.75 11.79
CA ASP A 4 -35.40 6.19 11.47
C ASP A 4 -34.53 6.30 12.72
N PRO A 5 -33.65 5.33 13.00
CA PRO A 5 -32.35 5.35 12.32
C PRO A 5 -31.78 3.95 12.07
N TRP A 6 -30.85 3.81 11.11
CA TRP A 6 -29.55 3.12 11.21
C TRP A 6 -28.95 3.07 9.80
N VAL A 7 -28.54 4.24 9.29
CA VAL A 7 -27.54 4.29 8.22
C VAL A 7 -26.20 4.02 8.87
N HIS A 8 -25.68 2.80 8.70
CA HIS A 8 -24.27 2.53 8.94
C HIS A 8 -23.45 3.20 7.83
N SER A 9 -23.14 4.48 8.02
CA SER A 9 -22.00 5.12 7.36
C SER A 9 -20.73 4.57 8.00
N GLY A 10 -20.37 3.34 7.63
CA GLY A 10 -19.04 2.80 7.86
C GLY A 10 -18.18 3.25 6.70
N GLU A 11 -17.25 4.17 6.96
CA GLU A 11 -16.09 4.41 6.10
C GLU A 11 -15.29 3.10 6.05
N GLY A 12 -15.65 2.24 5.09
CA GLY A 12 -14.98 0.98 4.85
C GLY A 12 -13.62 1.27 4.22
N GLY A 13 -12.55 1.09 5.00
CA GLY A 13 -11.19 1.00 4.46
C GLY A 13 -11.19 0.06 3.26
N GLY A 14 -10.84 0.63 2.10
CA GLY A 14 -11.06 0.02 0.79
C GLY A 14 -10.20 -1.22 0.58
N TRP A 15 -10.75 -2.39 0.89
CA TRP A 15 -10.26 -3.64 0.34
C TRP A 15 -10.78 -3.77 -1.09
N THR A 16 -9.95 -3.44 -2.08
CA THR A 16 -10.28 -3.70 -3.49
C THR A 16 -10.06 -5.18 -3.81
N GLY A 17 -10.92 -6.05 -3.26
CA GLY A 17 -11.13 -7.39 -3.79
C GLY A 17 -12.03 -7.30 -5.01
N PHE A 18 -11.45 -7.07 -6.19
CA PHE A 18 -12.22 -7.07 -7.45
C PHE A 18 -12.88 -8.46 -7.66
N ASN A 19 -14.20 -8.47 -7.84
CA ASN A 19 -15.09 -9.62 -7.89
C ASN A 19 -14.97 -10.45 -9.19
N TRP A 20 -13.76 -10.91 -9.53
CA TRP A 20 -13.51 -11.89 -10.57
C TRP A 20 -13.39 -13.27 -9.91
N GLY A 21 -13.95 -14.33 -10.50
CA GLY A 21 -13.85 -15.69 -9.95
C GLY A 21 -12.41 -16.03 -9.53
N PRO A 22 -12.20 -16.94 -8.57
CA PRO A 22 -10.94 -17.06 -7.82
C PRO A 22 -9.67 -17.12 -8.68
N GLY A 23 -9.70 -17.72 -9.88
CA GLY A 23 -8.57 -17.72 -10.81
C GLY A 23 -8.29 -16.38 -11.52
N GLY A 24 -9.33 -15.59 -11.80
CA GLY A 24 -9.19 -14.25 -12.40
C GLY A 24 -8.69 -13.22 -11.39
N GLY A 25 -9.16 -13.28 -10.14
CA GLY A 25 -8.67 -12.43 -9.05
C GLY A 25 -7.17 -12.64 -8.80
N LEU A 26 -6.73 -13.89 -8.67
CA LEU A 26 -5.31 -14.21 -8.45
C LEU A 26 -4.42 -13.77 -9.62
N SER A 27 -4.89 -13.97 -10.86
CA SER A 27 -4.13 -13.57 -12.04
C SER A 27 -4.04 -12.04 -12.18
N ALA A 28 -5.12 -11.32 -11.84
CA ALA A 28 -5.12 -9.86 -11.80
C ALA A 28 -4.21 -9.32 -10.69
N THR A 29 -4.24 -9.92 -9.51
CA THR A 29 -3.35 -9.57 -8.40
C THR A 29 -1.88 -9.78 -8.77
N ALA A 30 -1.53 -10.94 -9.35
CA ALA A 30 -0.16 -11.22 -9.80
C ALA A 30 0.29 -10.24 -10.91
N TYR A 31 -0.63 -9.85 -11.80
CA TYR A 31 -0.36 -8.83 -12.81
C TYR A 31 -0.08 -7.46 -12.15
N LEU A 32 -0.91 -7.05 -11.19
CA LEU A 32 -0.74 -5.79 -10.47
C LEU A 32 0.57 -5.76 -9.67
N GLU A 33 0.88 -6.82 -8.91
CA GLU A 33 2.13 -6.91 -8.16
C GLU A 33 3.37 -6.81 -9.06
N ARG A 34 3.33 -7.45 -10.24
CA ARG A 34 4.46 -7.40 -11.19
C ARG A 34 4.73 -5.98 -11.70
N HIS A 35 3.69 -5.17 -11.90
CA HIS A 35 3.84 -3.83 -12.50
C HIS A 35 4.02 -2.76 -11.43
N PHE A 36 3.17 -2.79 -10.40
CA PHE A 36 3.04 -1.74 -9.38
C PHE A 36 3.66 -2.10 -8.03
N GLY A 37 4.26 -3.29 -7.89
CA GLY A 37 4.75 -3.78 -6.61
C GLY A 37 3.61 -4.23 -5.70
N SER A 38 3.96 -4.61 -4.47
CA SER A 38 2.99 -5.00 -3.44
C SER A 38 2.33 -3.78 -2.78
N VAL A 39 2.97 -2.61 -2.86
CA VAL A 39 2.39 -1.31 -2.47
C VAL A 39 2.67 -0.30 -3.56
N TRP A 40 1.63 0.40 -4.01
CA TRP A 40 1.74 1.51 -4.94
C TRP A 40 1.46 2.84 -4.25
N VAL A 41 2.37 3.80 -4.43
CA VAL A 41 2.27 5.15 -3.87
C VAL A 41 2.13 6.15 -5.00
N ASP A 42 0.94 6.75 -5.13
CA ASP A 42 0.67 7.84 -6.07
C ASP A 42 0.99 9.18 -5.38
N VAL A 43 2.10 9.78 -5.79
CA VAL A 43 2.64 10.99 -5.17
C VAL A 43 1.84 12.24 -5.47
N ALA A 44 1.37 12.39 -6.71
CA ALA A 44 0.56 13.53 -7.09
C ALA A 44 -0.83 13.48 -6.44
N ALA A 45 -1.42 12.29 -6.30
CA ALA A 45 -2.72 12.11 -5.66
C ALA A 45 -2.65 11.96 -4.13
N GLN A 46 -1.45 11.84 -3.56
CA GLN A 46 -1.20 11.53 -2.14
C GLN A 46 -1.97 10.28 -1.67
N LYS A 47 -1.94 9.22 -2.48
CA LYS A 47 -2.67 7.97 -2.22
C LYS A 47 -1.72 6.79 -2.13
N VAL A 48 -2.09 5.84 -1.28
CA VAL A 48 -1.40 4.58 -1.11
C VAL A 48 -2.39 3.46 -1.38
N ALA A 49 -1.98 2.50 -2.20
CA ALA A 49 -2.75 1.31 -2.51
C ALA A 49 -1.94 0.07 -2.15
N ALA A 50 -2.45 -0.74 -1.23
CA ALA A 50 -1.88 -2.03 -0.90
C ALA A 50 -2.45 -3.11 -1.83
N ILE A 51 -1.59 -4.04 -2.26
CA ILE A 51 -1.94 -5.14 -3.14
C ILE A 51 -1.66 -6.45 -2.39
N ASP A 52 -2.52 -7.44 -2.62
CA ASP A 52 -2.35 -8.83 -2.18
C ASP A 52 -2.06 -9.04 -0.68
N GLY A 53 -3.03 -8.77 0.20
CA GLY A 53 -2.88 -9.11 1.62
C GLY A 53 -1.78 -8.32 2.36
N VAL A 54 -1.35 -7.19 1.78
CA VAL A 54 -0.54 -6.17 2.44
C VAL A 54 -1.47 -5.11 3.01
N THR A 55 -1.09 -4.48 4.11
CA THR A 55 -1.67 -3.22 4.59
C THR A 55 -0.69 -2.11 4.30
N ALA A 56 -1.18 -0.95 3.86
CA ALA A 56 -0.33 0.22 3.65
C ALA A 56 -1.11 1.52 3.87
N GLU A 57 -0.46 2.51 4.46
CA GLU A 57 -1.05 3.80 4.81
C GLU A 57 0.01 4.90 4.72
N ALA A 58 -0.40 6.10 4.26
CA ALA A 58 0.42 7.30 4.38
C ALA A 58 0.17 7.95 5.75
N ILE A 59 1.17 7.89 6.63
CA ILE A 59 1.12 8.51 7.95
C ILE A 59 1.30 10.03 7.82
N GLY A 60 2.13 10.46 6.88
CA GLY A 60 2.48 11.86 6.72
C GLY A 60 2.93 12.18 5.29
N TRP A 61 2.54 13.36 4.83
CA TRP A 61 2.94 13.88 3.52
C TRP A 61 3.18 15.38 3.59
N THR A 62 4.44 15.80 3.54
CA THR A 62 4.80 17.23 3.64
C THR A 62 6.06 17.55 2.84
N ASN A 63 6.00 18.50 1.90
CA ASN A 63 7.18 19.09 1.23
C ASN A 63 8.26 18.06 0.80
N GLY A 64 7.90 17.06 0.00
CA GLY A 64 8.84 16.03 -0.45
C GLY A 64 9.22 14.98 0.61
N HIS A 65 8.66 15.05 1.82
CA HIS A 65 8.77 14.03 2.86
C HIS A 65 7.51 13.16 2.88
N ILE A 66 7.71 11.86 2.69
CA ILE A 66 6.65 10.85 2.67
C ILE A 66 6.92 9.85 3.79
N GLU A 67 5.95 9.70 4.69
CA GLU A 67 5.98 8.73 5.77
C GLU A 67 4.91 7.66 5.54
N LEU A 68 5.34 6.40 5.48
CA LEU A 68 4.52 5.25 5.14
C LEU A 68 4.56 4.20 6.25
N PHE A 69 3.39 3.62 6.50
CA PHE A 69 3.26 2.36 7.19
C PHE A 69 2.98 1.26 6.15
N VAL A 70 3.66 0.12 6.26
CA VAL A 70 3.44 -1.07 5.44
C VAL A 70 3.51 -2.31 6.34
N GLY A 71 2.44 -3.10 6.35
CA GLY A 71 2.30 -4.29 7.18
C GLY A 71 1.78 -5.50 6.42
N ASN A 72 1.82 -6.66 7.07
CA ASN A 72 1.30 -7.91 6.52
C ASN A 72 -0.11 -8.15 7.08
N ALA A 73 -1.15 -8.14 6.24
CA ALA A 73 -2.52 -8.37 6.69
C ALA A 73 -2.75 -9.82 7.17
N LEU A 74 -1.92 -10.76 6.70
CA LEU A 74 -2.02 -12.18 7.03
C LEU A 74 -1.47 -12.49 8.43
N GLN A 75 -0.73 -11.56 9.05
CA GLN A 75 -0.15 -11.74 10.39
C GLN A 75 -1.23 -11.96 11.48
N HIS A 76 -2.46 -11.53 11.22
CA HIS A 76 -3.57 -11.63 12.16
C HIS A 76 -4.42 -12.91 11.96
N LEU A 77 -4.08 -13.76 11.00
CA LEU A 77 -4.78 -15.01 10.76
C LEU A 77 -4.30 -16.12 11.71
N ALA A 78 -5.21 -17.00 12.09
CA ALA A 78 -4.97 -18.06 13.09
C ALA A 78 -3.93 -19.12 12.66
N SER A 79 -3.59 -19.19 11.37
CA SER A 79 -2.54 -20.06 10.86
C SER A 79 -1.21 -19.31 10.86
N PRO A 80 -0.10 -19.90 11.34
CA PRO A 80 1.18 -19.21 11.40
C PRO A 80 1.71 -18.92 10.00
N TYR A 81 1.57 -17.67 9.55
CA TYR A 81 2.31 -17.11 8.43
C TYR A 81 3.63 -16.53 8.98
N THR A 82 4.56 -17.42 9.30
CA THR A 82 5.82 -17.10 10.01
C THR A 82 7.00 -16.78 9.09
N THR A 83 6.81 -16.87 7.78
CA THR A 83 7.84 -16.52 6.80
C THR A 83 7.78 -15.03 6.50
N LEU A 84 8.93 -14.35 6.63
CA LEU A 84 9.10 -12.98 6.14
C LEU A 84 8.72 -12.93 4.67
N ARG A 85 7.85 -11.96 4.33
CA ARG A 85 7.43 -11.71 2.97
C ARG A 85 8.22 -10.54 2.43
N LYS A 86 8.81 -10.73 1.24
CA LYS A 86 9.41 -9.65 0.48
C LYS A 86 8.30 -8.79 -0.12
N ILE A 87 8.29 -7.51 0.25
CA ILE A 87 7.34 -6.51 -0.21
C ILE A 87 8.09 -5.46 -1.01
N VAL A 88 7.54 -5.10 -2.17
CA VAL A 88 8.08 -4.06 -3.04
C VAL A 88 7.16 -2.86 -2.99
N VAL A 89 7.66 -1.73 -2.51
CA VAL A 89 6.96 -0.44 -2.50
C VAL A 89 7.41 0.36 -3.72
N LYS A 90 6.51 0.64 -4.65
CA LYS A 90 6.81 1.49 -5.81
C LYS A 90 6.07 2.81 -5.75
N PHE A 91 6.71 3.83 -6.30
CA PHE A 91 6.16 5.17 -6.36
C PHE A 91 5.92 5.57 -7.81
N GLY A 92 4.85 6.32 -8.04
CA GLY A 92 4.56 6.91 -9.33
C GLY A 92 4.01 8.32 -9.21
N ASN A 93 3.87 8.96 -10.38
CA ASN A 93 3.46 10.36 -10.49
C ASN A 93 4.35 11.30 -9.65
N LEU A 94 5.65 10.98 -9.57
CA LEU A 94 6.66 11.77 -8.89
C LEU A 94 6.92 13.07 -9.66
N VAL A 95 6.66 14.20 -9.01
CA VAL A 95 6.81 15.57 -9.57
C VAL A 95 8.16 16.21 -9.24
N GLU A 96 8.74 15.89 -8.08
CA GLU A 96 10.09 16.27 -7.66
C GLU A 96 11.13 15.20 -8.02
N GLU A 97 12.41 15.58 -8.05
CA GLU A 97 13.53 14.69 -8.37
C GLU A 97 13.97 13.83 -7.18
N THR A 98 13.67 14.26 -5.96
CA THR A 98 14.10 13.60 -4.73
C THR A 98 13.04 13.70 -3.65
N TYR A 99 12.92 12.64 -2.84
CA TYR A 99 12.00 12.62 -1.70
C TYR A 99 12.72 12.07 -0.48
N ARG A 100 12.41 12.63 0.69
CA ARG A 100 12.76 11.97 1.96
C ARG A 100 11.72 10.91 2.25
N ILE A 101 12.14 9.67 2.48
CA ILE A 101 11.23 8.56 2.73
C ILE A 101 11.45 8.03 4.14
N ARG A 102 10.36 7.89 4.88
CA ARG A 102 10.30 7.14 6.13
C ARG A 102 9.31 6.00 5.98
N LEU A 103 9.72 4.79 6.34
CA LEU A 103 8.97 3.55 6.13
C LEU A 103 9.01 2.72 7.40
N ASN A 104 7.85 2.40 7.98
CA ASN A 104 7.75 1.65 9.24
C ASN A 104 8.66 2.21 10.34
N ASP A 105 8.53 3.51 10.61
CA ASP A 105 9.37 4.29 11.53
C ASP A 105 10.86 4.41 11.17
N GLN A 106 11.35 3.69 10.17
CA GLN A 106 12.73 3.77 9.70
C GLN A 106 12.89 4.89 8.67
N ASP A 107 13.77 5.85 8.96
CA ASP A 107 14.16 6.88 7.99
C ASP A 107 15.14 6.28 6.97
N LEU A 108 14.73 6.24 5.71
CA LEU A 108 15.54 5.75 4.59
C LEU A 108 16.37 6.89 3.95
N GLY A 109 16.19 8.12 4.42
CA GLY A 109 16.87 9.30 3.90
C GLY A 109 16.25 9.83 2.61
N VAL A 110 17.04 10.60 1.87
CA VAL A 110 16.63 11.22 0.61
C VAL A 110 16.95 10.28 -0.55
N LEU A 111 15.92 9.87 -1.27
CA LEU A 111 15.98 8.95 -2.41
C LEU A 111 15.61 9.68 -3.69
N THR A 112 16.20 9.26 -4.81
CA THR A 112 15.90 9.84 -6.12
C THR A 112 14.61 9.26 -6.68
N LYS A 113 13.96 10.02 -7.55
CA LYS A 113 12.81 9.56 -8.34
C LYS A 113 13.07 8.21 -9.02
N GLU A 114 14.23 8.03 -9.64
CA GLU A 114 14.60 6.78 -10.31
C GLU A 114 14.59 5.58 -9.35
N THR A 115 15.19 5.72 -8.15
CA THR A 115 15.20 4.66 -7.13
C THR A 115 13.78 4.32 -6.68
N LEU A 116 12.92 5.33 -6.51
CA LEU A 116 11.54 5.14 -6.07
C LEU A 116 10.64 4.48 -7.13
N GLU A 117 10.89 4.76 -8.42
CA GLU A 117 10.19 4.12 -9.54
C GLU A 117 10.60 2.65 -9.71
N GLN A 118 11.88 2.33 -9.47
CA GLN A 118 12.38 0.95 -9.48
C GLN A 118 11.77 0.11 -8.34
N GLY A 119 11.55 0.75 -7.19
CA GLY A 119 10.89 0.18 -6.03
C GLY A 119 11.84 -0.09 -4.87
N LEU A 120 11.31 0.03 -3.66
CA LEU A 120 11.99 -0.25 -2.41
C LEU A 120 11.58 -1.63 -1.93
N GLU A 121 12.56 -2.50 -1.73
CA GLU A 121 12.34 -3.84 -1.19
C GLU A 121 12.46 -3.81 0.33
N ILE A 122 11.45 -4.35 1.01
CA ILE A 122 11.45 -4.56 2.46
C ILE A 122 11.01 -5.98 2.79
N GLU A 123 11.40 -6.46 3.96
CA GLU A 123 10.94 -7.74 4.52
C GLU A 123 10.06 -7.44 5.74
N ILE A 124 8.83 -7.98 5.72
CA ILE A 124 7.84 -7.84 6.80
C ILE A 124 7.16 -9.17 7.12
#